data_AF-A0A968NSL3-F1
#
_entry.id   AF-A0A968NSL3-F1
#
_cell.length_a   1.000
_cell.length_b   1.000
_cell.length_c   1.000
_cell.angle_alpha   90.00
_cell.angle_beta   90.00
_cell.angle_gamma   90.00
#
_symmetry.space_group_name_H-M   'P 1'
#
loop_
_entity.id
_entity.type
_entity.pdbx_description
1 polymer ?
#
loop_
_entity_poly.entity_id
_entity_poly.type
_entity_poly.pdbx_seq_one_letter_code
_entity_poly.pdbx_strand_id
1 'polypeptide(L)'
;MSLTEQTTRVIDYRQDNAAGSLLPKSAVLSSSNWSNIHLTLYQQPKFDIAEHHHTMHVIALALPCPSAEQDCNLSGDRWLEGKRCKATRNIGDIAIIPVNTSHRCN
;
A
#
# COMPACT_ATOMS: atom_id res chain seq x y z
N MET A 1 3.22 24.59 -19.20
CA MET A 1 2.56 23.48 -18.49
C MET A 1 2.90 23.64 -17.01
N SER A 2 1.91 23.95 -16.18
CA SER A 2 2.10 24.00 -14.72
C SER A 2 2.15 22.55 -14.23
N LEU A 3 3.33 22.13 -13.76
CA LEU A 3 3.44 20.95 -12.91
C LEU A 3 2.72 21.32 -11.61
N THR A 4 1.49 20.88 -11.47
CA THR A 4 0.81 20.94 -10.18
C THR A 4 1.67 20.13 -9.22
N GLU A 5 2.20 20.77 -8.17
CA GLU A 5 2.82 20.06 -7.06
C GLU A 5 1.77 19.11 -6.48
N GLN A 6 1.83 17.85 -6.88
CA GLN A 6 0.97 16.83 -6.35
C GLN A 6 1.47 16.55 -4.94
N THR A 7 0.79 17.10 -3.93
CA THR A 7 1.18 16.92 -2.54
C THR A 7 1.14 15.43 -2.19
N THR A 8 2.31 14.83 -1.99
CA THR A 8 2.43 13.43 -1.56
C THR A 8 1.71 13.26 -0.24
N ARG A 9 0.82 12.27 -0.17
CA ARG A 9 0.02 12.06 1.04
C ARG A 9 0.83 11.35 2.12
N VAL A 10 0.65 11.76 3.36
CA VAL A 10 1.27 11.10 4.53
C VAL A 10 0.26 10.18 5.18
N ILE A 11 0.61 8.91 5.36
CA ILE A 11 -0.18 7.94 6.11
C ILE A 11 0.44 7.77 7.50
N ASP A 12 -0.33 8.10 8.53
CA ASP A 12 0.04 7.92 9.93
C ASP A 12 -0.91 6.93 10.62
N TYR A 13 -0.49 5.68 10.75
CA TYR A 13 -1.31 4.59 11.32
C TYR A 13 -1.62 4.73 12.82
N ARG A 14 -1.05 5.75 13.49
CA ARG A 14 -1.43 6.16 14.84
C ARG A 14 -2.77 6.91 14.86
N GLN A 15 -3.26 7.35 13.71
CA GLN A 15 -4.53 8.02 13.54
C GLN A 15 -5.62 7.04 13.10
N ASP A 16 -6.85 7.28 13.58
CA ASP A 16 -8.01 6.54 13.12
C ASP A 16 -8.20 6.72 11.61
N ASN A 17 -8.49 5.62 10.91
CA ASN A 17 -8.75 5.60 9.47
C ASN A 17 -7.63 6.24 8.62
N ALA A 18 -6.37 6.05 9.00
CA ALA A 18 -5.20 6.67 8.36
C ALA A 18 -5.14 6.55 6.82
N ALA A 19 -5.56 5.40 6.28
CA ALA A 19 -5.55 5.15 4.82
C ALA A 19 -6.88 5.52 4.12
N GLY A 20 -7.88 6.02 4.85
CA GLY A 20 -9.23 6.26 4.31
C GLY A 20 -9.30 7.36 3.26
N SER A 21 -8.34 8.28 3.22
CA SER A 21 -8.23 9.25 2.13
C SER A 21 -7.74 8.60 0.83
N LEU A 22 -6.93 7.53 0.93
CA LEU A 22 -6.25 6.88 -0.19
C LEU A 22 -7.05 5.69 -0.75
N LEU A 23 -7.65 4.90 0.14
CA LEU A 23 -8.31 3.65 -0.21
C LEU A 23 -9.83 3.82 -0.19
N PRO A 24 -10.54 3.28 -1.20
CA PRO A 24 -12.00 3.45 -1.30
C PRO A 24 -12.78 2.64 -0.26
N LYS A 25 -12.13 1.63 0.35
CA LYS A 25 -12.73 0.75 1.34
C LYS A 25 -11.91 0.77 2.62
N SER A 26 -12.59 0.73 3.75
CA SER A 26 -11.96 0.55 5.07
C SER A 26 -11.22 -0.79 5.17
N ALA A 27 -10.33 -0.89 6.15
CA ALA A 27 -9.63 -2.13 6.45
C ALA A 27 -10.63 -3.26 6.78
N VAL A 28 -10.36 -4.46 6.27
CA VAL A 28 -11.10 -5.68 6.61
C VAL A 28 -10.77 -6.14 8.01
N LEU A 29 -9.50 -5.99 8.41
CA LEU A 29 -8.97 -6.33 9.73
C LEU A 29 -7.99 -5.25 10.18
N SER A 30 -7.97 -4.97 11.47
CA SER A 30 -6.95 -4.13 12.09
C SER A 30 -6.55 -4.68 13.46
N SER A 31 -5.27 -4.59 13.81
CA SER A 31 -4.80 -4.85 15.17
C SER A 31 -5.36 -3.81 16.13
N SER A 32 -5.80 -4.23 17.31
CA SER A 32 -6.17 -3.33 18.41
C SER A 32 -5.20 -3.49 19.57
N ASN A 33 -4.89 -2.37 20.25
CA ASN A 33 -4.08 -2.33 21.47
C ASN A 33 -2.65 -2.88 21.35
N TRP A 34 -2.08 -2.95 20.15
CA TRP A 34 -0.65 -3.27 19.95
C TRP A 34 0.19 -1.99 20.07
N SER A 35 1.36 -2.10 20.68
CA SER A 35 2.31 -0.97 20.78
C SER A 35 3.32 -1.02 19.63
N ASN A 36 3.47 0.09 18.91
CA ASN A 36 4.49 0.30 17.87
C ASN A 36 4.40 -0.62 16.63
N ILE A 37 3.41 -1.51 16.56
CA ILE A 37 3.13 -2.37 15.41
C ILE A 37 1.65 -2.19 15.05
N HIS A 38 1.40 -1.84 13.79
CA HIS A 38 0.07 -1.71 13.23
C HIS A 38 -0.12 -2.74 12.13
N LEU A 39 -1.05 -3.66 12.32
CA LEU A 39 -1.46 -4.62 11.30
C LEU A 39 -2.80 -4.18 10.73
N THR A 40 -2.88 -4.03 9.41
CA THR A 40 -4.11 -3.71 8.70
C THR A 40 -4.21 -4.54 7.43
N LEU A 41 -5.36 -5.16 7.20
CA LEU A 41 -5.66 -5.87 5.95
C LEU A 41 -6.59 -5.02 5.08
N TYR A 42 -6.14 -4.70 3.87
CA TYR A 42 -6.96 -4.02 2.87
C TYR A 42 -7.16 -4.91 1.64
N GLN A 43 -8.31 -4.75 0.99
CA GLN A 43 -8.48 -5.24 -0.37
C GLN A 43 -7.82 -4.22 -1.32
N GLN A 44 -6.78 -4.63 -2.03
CA GLN A 44 -6.12 -3.74 -2.99
C GLN A 44 -7.11 -3.34 -4.11
N PRO A 45 -7.25 -2.03 -4.40
CA PRO A 45 -8.09 -1.57 -5.50
C PRO A 45 -7.51 -2.01 -6.87
N LYS A 46 -8.38 -2.14 -7.87
CA LYS A 46 -8.00 -2.46 -9.26
C LYS A 46 -7.53 -1.24 -10.07
N PHE A 47 -7.23 -0.13 -9.40
CA PHE A 47 -6.86 1.15 -10.02
C PHE A 47 -5.67 1.77 -9.29
N ASP A 48 -4.95 2.67 -9.97
CA ASP A 48 -3.81 3.39 -9.41
C ASP A 48 -4.22 4.23 -8.20
N ILE A 49 -3.54 4.03 -7.08
CA ILE A 49 -3.65 4.89 -5.90
C ILE A 49 -2.71 6.09 -6.02
N ALA A 50 -3.06 7.19 -5.35
CA ALA A 50 -2.21 8.37 -5.27
C ALA A 50 -0.86 8.06 -4.62
N GLU A 51 0.18 8.78 -5.03
CA GLU A 51 1.49 8.70 -4.38
C GLU A 51 1.41 9.15 -2.92
N HIS A 52 2.06 8.38 -2.06
CA HIS A 52 2.01 8.58 -0.62
C HIS A 52 3.31 8.08 0.03
N HIS A 53 3.52 8.41 1.30
CA HIS A 53 4.55 7.79 2.13
C HIS A 53 3.97 7.53 3.53
N HIS A 54 4.71 6.76 4.32
CA HIS A 54 4.28 6.33 5.65
C HIS A 54 5.16 6.97 6.73
N THR A 55 4.60 7.23 7.91
CA THR A 55 5.34 7.66 9.12
C THR A 55 6.10 6.51 9.80
N MET A 56 5.99 5.28 9.27
CA MET A 56 6.65 4.07 9.76
C MET A 56 7.13 3.18 8.61
N HIS A 57 7.97 2.19 8.91
CA HIS A 57 8.34 1.14 7.95
C HIS A 57 7.11 0.26 7.66
N VAL A 58 6.89 -0.06 6.39
CA VAL A 58 5.76 -0.90 5.97
C VAL A 58 6.27 -2.24 5.45
N ILE A 59 5.64 -3.31 5.92
CA ILE A 59 5.80 -4.65 5.40
C ILE A 59 4.48 -5.02 4.73
N ALA A 60 4.49 -5.13 3.40
CA ALA A 60 3.34 -5.55 2.62
C ALA A 60 3.51 -7.00 2.17
N LEU A 61 2.45 -7.79 2.32
CA LEU A 61 2.41 -9.21 1.98
C LEU A 61 1.25 -9.48 1.02
N ALA A 62 1.52 -10.19 -0.07
CA ALA A 62 0.46 -10.69 -0.95
C ALA A 62 -0.12 -12.00 -0.38
N LEU A 63 -1.40 -11.96 0.00
CA LEU A 63 -2.14 -13.11 0.53
C LEU A 63 -2.92 -13.83 -0.58
N PRO A 64 -3.15 -15.15 -0.45
CA PRO A 64 -4.03 -15.88 -1.36
C PRO A 64 -5.44 -15.29 -1.34
N CYS A 65 -6.04 -15.08 -2.52
CA CYS A 65 -7.45 -14.73 -2.62
C CYS A 65 -8.29 -16.00 -2.82
N PRO A 66 -9.22 -16.34 -1.91
CA PRO A 66 -10.01 -17.57 -2.00
C PRO A 66 -10.87 -17.68 -3.27
N SER A 67 -11.18 -16.55 -3.92
CA SER A 67 -12.04 -16.49 -5.11
C SER A 67 -11.27 -16.40 -6.43
N ALA A 68 -9.94 -16.48 -6.40
CA ALA A 68 -9.12 -16.42 -7.61
C ALA A 68 -8.65 -17.84 -7.94
N GLU A 69 -9.31 -18.45 -8.92
CA GLU A 69 -8.90 -19.74 -9.48
C GLU A 69 -7.48 -19.62 -10.06
N GLN A 70 -6.54 -20.29 -9.39
CA GLN A 70 -5.26 -20.82 -9.88
C GLN A 70 -4.17 -19.94 -10.50
N ASP A 71 -4.33 -18.65 -10.76
CA ASP A 71 -3.19 -17.81 -11.16
C ASP A 71 -3.26 -16.39 -10.56
N CYS A 72 -2.72 -16.25 -9.35
CA CYS A 72 -2.64 -14.96 -8.63
C CYS A 72 -1.31 -14.23 -8.88
N ASN A 73 -0.63 -14.48 -10.00
CA ASN A 73 0.59 -13.73 -10.36
C ASN A 73 0.19 -12.31 -10.78
N LEU A 74 -0.02 -11.45 -9.79
CA LEU A 74 -0.39 -10.05 -9.98
C LEU A 74 0.88 -9.24 -10.26
N SER A 75 1.30 -9.25 -11.53
CA SER A 75 2.29 -8.27 -12.00
C SER A 75 1.69 -6.86 -11.92
N GLY A 76 2.46 -5.90 -11.44
CA GLY A 76 2.08 -4.50 -11.43
C GLY A 76 3.28 -3.60 -11.59
N ASP A 77 3.02 -2.31 -11.56
CA ASP A 77 4.04 -1.28 -11.50
C ASP A 77 4.08 -0.69 -10.09
N ARG A 78 5.30 -0.40 -9.66
CA ARG A 78 5.55 0.37 -8.45
C ARG A 78 6.36 1.59 -8.83
N TRP A 79 5.96 2.74 -8.34
CA TRP A 79 6.79 3.92 -8.36
C TRP A 79 7.43 4.07 -6.99
N LEU A 80 8.73 4.34 -6.97
CA LEU A 80 9.53 4.62 -5.77
C LEU A 80 10.29 5.91 -6.06
N GLU A 81 10.06 6.96 -5.29
CA GLU A 81 10.70 8.26 -5.49
C GLU A 81 10.61 8.73 -6.95
N GLY A 82 9.40 8.64 -7.53
CA GLY A 82 9.14 8.97 -8.94
C GLY A 82 9.68 7.98 -9.97
N LYS A 83 10.49 6.99 -9.61
CA LYS A 83 11.03 5.98 -10.54
C LYS A 83 10.10 4.79 -10.66
N ARG A 84 9.71 4.46 -11.90
CA ARG A 84 8.90 3.27 -12.20
C ARG A 84 9.78 2.01 -12.14
N CYS A 85 9.27 1.00 -11.45
CA CYS A 85 9.84 -0.34 -11.36
C CYS A 85 8.75 -1.38 -11.63
N LYS A 86 9.09 -2.46 -12.31
CA LYS A 86 8.19 -3.61 -12.45
C LYS A 86 8.18 -4.37 -11.13
N ALA A 87 7.00 -4.52 -10.54
CA ALA A 87 6.81 -5.26 -9.29
C ALA A 87 6.06 -6.56 -9.56
N THR A 88 6.62 -7.67 -9.07
CA THR A 88 5.88 -8.93 -8.93
C THR A 88 5.31 -8.99 -7.51
N ARG A 89 4.05 -9.44 -7.41
CA ARG A 89 3.34 -9.64 -6.13
C ARG A 89 2.72 -11.03 -6.15
N ASN A 90 3.56 -12.02 -6.29
CA ASN A 90 3.15 -13.40 -6.20
C ASN A 90 2.75 -13.70 -4.74
N ILE A 91 1.94 -14.73 -4.54
CA ILE A 91 1.57 -15.16 -3.19
C ILE A 91 2.84 -15.45 -2.38
N GLY A 92 2.94 -14.85 -1.20
CA GLY A 92 4.11 -14.99 -0.33
C GLY A 92 5.22 -13.97 -0.57
N ASP A 93 5.16 -13.17 -1.66
CA ASP A 93 6.10 -12.06 -1.85
C ASP A 93 5.92 -11.00 -0.76
N ILE A 94 7.05 -10.51 -0.26
CA ILE A 94 7.11 -9.46 0.76
C ILE A 94 7.76 -8.22 0.16
N ALA A 95 7.11 -7.06 0.32
CA ALA A 95 7.71 -5.77 0.05
C ALA A 95 7.96 -5.03 1.36
N ILE A 96 9.18 -4.54 1.55
CA ILE A 96 9.55 -3.65 2.65
C ILE A 96 9.70 -2.25 2.09
N ILE A 97 8.92 -1.31 2.59
CA ILE A 97 8.98 0.10 2.22
C ILE A 97 9.51 0.88 3.42
N PRO A 98 10.68 1.52 3.31
CA PRO A 98 11.21 2.34 4.38
C PRO A 98 10.31 3.54 4.70
N VAL A 99 10.37 4.00 5.94
CA VAL A 99 9.70 5.22 6.39
C VAL A 99 10.04 6.39 5.46
N ASN A 100 9.09 7.29 5.22
CA ASN A 100 9.23 8.46 4.35
C ASN A 100 9.60 8.16 2.88
N THR A 101 9.54 6.91 2.43
CA THR A 101 9.70 6.58 1.01
C THR A 101 8.39 6.84 0.28
N SER A 102 8.41 7.77 -0.67
CA SER A 102 7.29 8.06 -1.56
C SER A 102 7.09 6.91 -2.53
N HIS A 103 5.87 6.36 -2.55
CA HIS A 103 5.52 5.25 -3.42
C HIS A 103 4.06 5.25 -3.86
N ARG A 104 3.80 4.54 -4.96
CA ARG A 104 2.46 4.07 -5.33
C ARG A 104 2.58 2.73 -6.05
N CYS A 105 1.57 1.89 -5.90
CA CYS A 105 1.48 0.62 -6.61
C CYS A 105 0.13 0.53 -7.34
N ASN A 106 0.13 -0.16 -8.47
CA ASN A 106 -1.08 -0.63 -9.13
C ASN A 106 -1.08 -2.15 -9.19
#